data_AF-A0AAU9TPM9-F1
#
_entry.id   AF-A0AAU9TPM9-F1
#
_cell.length_a   1.000
_cell.length_b   1.000
_cell.length_c   1.000
_cell.angle_alpha   90.00
_cell.angle_beta   90.00
_cell.angle_gamma   90.00
#
_symmetry.space_group_name_H-M   'P 1'
#
loop_
_entity.id
_entity.type
_entity.pdbx_description
1 polymer ?
#
loop_
_entity_poly.entity_id
_entity_poly.type
_entity_poly.pdbx_seq_one_letter_code
_entity_poly.pdbx_strand_id
1 'polypeptide(L)'
;MQCHKTILTMCFVMATVLPGSFGDLMKWNDTTYLEIPPLFHLDEWALCQRPKDVYCMVDAALISPKPSPLFDFLKEYSSNTQKHYNRTLVHRGVCISKCGAEGPETWRGAAERCLNNNLAQYGLEV
;
A
#
# COMPACT_ATOMS: atom_id res chain seq x y z
N MET A 1 23.32 36.67 -17.26
CA MET A 1 23.21 37.80 -18.22
C MET A 1 23.30 37.15 -19.60
N GLN A 2 22.23 37.00 -20.40
CA GLN A 2 21.32 37.99 -20.97
C GLN A 2 19.88 37.43 -21.11
N CYS A 3 18.88 38.31 -21.12
CA CYS A 3 17.44 38.05 -21.23
C CYS A 3 16.90 38.17 -22.67
N HIS A 4 15.72 37.58 -22.94
CA HIS A 4 14.56 38.20 -23.64
C HIS A 4 13.38 37.19 -23.61
N LYS A 5 12.32 37.34 -22.79
CA LYS A 5 11.10 38.19 -22.84
C LYS A 5 10.17 38.02 -24.07
N THR A 6 9.16 37.16 -23.85
CA THR A 6 7.70 37.36 -24.04
C THR A 6 7.14 37.66 -25.43
N ILE A 7 6.27 36.76 -25.95
CA ILE A 7 5.06 37.14 -26.71
C ILE A 7 3.89 36.22 -26.29
N LEU A 8 2.84 36.87 -25.79
CA LEU A 8 1.47 36.34 -25.65
C LEU A 8 0.96 35.83 -27.00
N THR A 9 0.44 34.61 -27.05
CA THR A 9 -0.58 34.24 -28.03
C THR A 9 -1.72 33.54 -27.31
N MET A 10 -2.84 34.24 -27.24
CA MET A 10 -4.09 33.86 -26.59
C MET A 10 -5.02 33.24 -27.65
N CYS A 11 -5.84 32.25 -27.22
CA CYS A 11 -7.00 31.63 -27.91
C CYS A 11 -6.66 30.67 -29.08
N PHE A 12 -7.32 29.53 -29.30
CA PHE A 12 -8.66 29.08 -28.90
C PHE A 12 -8.75 27.55 -29.12
N VAL A 13 -9.28 26.83 -28.13
CA VAL A 13 -10.20 25.68 -28.24
C VAL A 13 -9.75 24.44 -29.04
N MET A 14 -9.43 23.37 -28.30
CA MET A 14 -10.31 22.20 -28.32
C MET A 14 -10.28 21.55 -26.94
N ALA A 15 -11.33 21.82 -26.18
CA ALA A 15 -11.71 21.01 -25.03
C ALA A 15 -12.12 19.63 -25.56
N THR A 16 -11.17 18.72 -25.78
CA THR A 16 -11.47 17.31 -25.68
C THR A 16 -11.52 17.00 -24.20
N VAL A 17 -12.68 17.28 -23.61
CA VAL A 17 -13.12 16.63 -22.38
C VAL A 17 -13.19 15.15 -22.72
N LEU A 18 -12.06 14.45 -22.59
CA LEU A 18 -12.14 13.05 -22.23
C LEU A 18 -12.89 13.07 -20.90
N PRO A 19 -14.03 12.38 -20.76
CA PRO A 19 -14.48 11.99 -19.44
C PRO A 19 -13.40 11.06 -18.92
N GLY A 20 -12.32 11.65 -18.40
CA GLY A 20 -11.52 11.01 -17.38
C GLY A 20 -12.53 10.69 -16.31
N SER A 21 -12.81 9.40 -16.17
CA SER A 21 -13.38 8.86 -14.96
C SER A 21 -12.48 9.36 -13.84
N PHE A 22 -12.85 10.49 -13.24
CA PHE A 22 -12.44 10.80 -11.88
C PHE A 22 -13.05 9.66 -11.08
N GLY A 23 -12.28 8.59 -10.92
CA GLY A 23 -12.53 7.64 -9.85
C GLY A 23 -12.67 8.51 -8.61
N ASP A 24 -13.82 8.42 -7.96
CA ASP A 24 -14.12 9.22 -6.78
C ASP A 24 -12.99 8.96 -5.79
N LEU A 25 -12.08 9.92 -5.65
CA LEU A 25 -10.94 9.77 -4.77
C LEU A 25 -11.52 9.64 -3.36
N MET A 26 -11.23 8.53 -2.67
CA MET A 26 -11.73 8.33 -1.31
C MET A 26 -11.46 9.59 -0.49
N LYS A 27 -12.53 10.27 -0.05
CA LYS A 27 -12.41 11.50 0.74
C LYS A 27 -12.05 11.10 2.18
N TRP A 28 -10.89 11.54 2.65
CA TRP A 28 -10.42 11.25 4.01
C TRP A 28 -11.40 11.80 5.05
N ASN A 29 -12.02 10.91 5.83
CA ASN A 29 -12.71 11.22 7.08
C ASN A 29 -12.35 10.17 8.14
N ASP A 30 -12.79 10.36 9.38
CA ASP A 30 -12.45 9.45 10.49
C ASP A 30 -12.95 8.01 10.25
N THR A 31 -14.06 7.84 9.52
CA THR A 31 -14.58 6.51 9.16
C THR A 31 -13.74 5.83 8.07
N THR A 32 -13.12 6.58 7.16
CA THR A 32 -12.22 6.08 6.11
C THR A 32 -10.99 5.36 6.69
N TYR A 33 -10.57 5.71 7.91
CA TYR A 33 -9.45 5.05 8.57
C TYR A 33 -9.71 3.57 8.86
N LEU A 34 -10.97 3.16 9.01
CA LEU A 34 -11.35 1.75 9.24
C LEU A 34 -11.29 0.91 7.96
N GLU A 35 -11.21 1.56 6.79
CA GLU A 35 -11.27 0.92 5.48
C GLU A 35 -9.87 0.66 4.89
N ILE A 36 -8.80 1.15 5.55
CA ILE A 36 -7.42 0.94 5.11
C ILE A 36 -6.71 -0.15 5.93
N PRO A 37 -5.77 -0.91 5.35
CA PRO A 37 -4.96 -1.84 6.12
C PRO A 37 -4.20 -1.13 7.26
N PRO A 38 -4.09 -1.76 8.44
CA PRO A 38 -3.23 -1.25 9.50
C PRO A 38 -1.80 -1.09 8.99
N LEU A 39 -1.18 0.05 9.30
CA LEU A 39 0.23 0.30 8.96
C LEU A 39 1.13 -0.74 9.65
N PHE A 40 0.87 -1.01 10.93
CA PHE A 40 1.53 -2.05 11.72
C PHE A 40 0.52 -3.12 12.14
N HIS A 41 0.87 -4.39 11.98
CA HIS A 41 0.11 -5.52 12.51
C HIS A 41 1.06 -6.65 12.85
N LEU A 42 1.15 -7.00 14.13
CA LEU A 42 2.11 -7.97 14.64
C LEU A 42 1.34 -9.15 15.25
N ASP A 43 1.62 -10.36 14.78
CA ASP A 43 1.22 -11.59 15.44
C ASP A 43 1.74 -11.58 16.88
N GLU A 44 0.97 -12.18 17.79
CA GLU A 44 1.40 -12.36 19.18
C GLU A 44 2.68 -13.20 19.25
N TRP A 45 3.81 -12.53 19.49
CA TRP A 45 5.13 -13.16 19.59
C TRP A 45 5.17 -14.30 20.60
N ALA A 46 4.51 -14.14 21.76
CA ALA A 46 4.44 -15.17 22.79
C ALA A 46 3.81 -16.49 22.30
N LEU A 47 2.95 -16.42 21.27
CA LEU A 47 2.33 -17.58 20.63
C LEU A 47 3.16 -18.17 19.47
N CYS A 48 4.36 -17.64 19.21
CA CYS A 48 5.29 -18.05 18.16
C CYS A 48 6.66 -18.44 18.71
N GLN A 49 6.68 -19.24 19.77
CA GLN A 49 7.90 -19.64 20.49
C GLN A 49 8.02 -21.16 20.65
N ARG A 50 7.26 -21.94 19.88
CA ARG A 50 7.38 -23.41 19.91
C ARG A 50 8.71 -23.82 19.25
N PRO A 51 9.20 -25.04 19.53
CA PRO A 51 10.36 -25.56 18.83
C PRO A 51 10.15 -25.49 17.31
N LYS A 52 11.10 -24.88 16.59
CA LYS A 52 11.07 -24.62 15.14
C LYS A 52 10.11 -23.51 14.68
N ASP A 53 9.48 -22.78 15.59
CA ASP A 53 8.78 -21.54 15.23
C ASP A 53 9.79 -20.51 14.74
N VAL A 54 9.41 -19.78 13.69
CA VAL A 54 10.15 -18.67 13.13
C VAL A 54 9.19 -17.49 13.03
N TYR A 55 9.62 -16.36 13.57
CA TYR A 55 8.92 -15.10 13.49
C TYR A 55 9.73 -14.13 12.66
N CYS A 56 9.07 -13.47 11.71
CA CYS A 56 9.71 -12.53 10.82
C CYS A 56 9.08 -11.14 10.98
N MET A 57 9.93 -10.13 11.06
CA MET A 57 9.55 -8.75 10.81
C MET A 57 9.63 -8.50 9.30
N VAL A 58 8.55 -8.03 8.70
CA VAL A 58 8.37 -7.93 7.26
C VAL A 58 7.88 -6.53 6.91
N ASP A 59 8.65 -5.84 6.06
CA ASP A 59 8.21 -4.64 5.37
C ASP A 59 7.77 -5.05 3.96
N ALA A 60 6.50 -4.87 3.65
CA ALA A 60 5.94 -5.34 2.38
C ALA A 60 5.30 -4.19 1.60
N ALA A 61 5.62 -4.11 0.31
CA ALA A 61 5.01 -3.16 -0.61
C ALA A 61 3.67 -3.71 -1.10
N LEU A 62 2.63 -2.91 -0.91
CA LEU A 62 1.31 -3.23 -1.38
C LEU A 62 1.24 -3.06 -2.91
N ILE A 63 0.59 -4.01 -3.55
CA ILE A 63 0.17 -3.94 -4.94
C ILE A 63 -1.35 -4.10 -5.02
N SER A 64 -1.93 -3.66 -6.14
CA SER A 64 -3.31 -3.99 -6.46
C SER A 64 -3.38 -4.60 -7.86
N PRO A 65 -3.73 -5.89 -8.00
CA PRO A 65 -3.81 -6.57 -9.30
C PRO A 65 -4.89 -6.01 -10.22
N LYS A 66 -5.85 -5.24 -9.68
CA LYS A 66 -6.97 -4.61 -10.39
C LYS A 66 -7.01 -3.12 -10.05
N PRO A 67 -7.67 -2.28 -10.85
CA PRO A 67 -7.92 -0.89 -10.47
C PRO A 67 -8.56 -0.81 -9.07
N SER A 68 -7.96 -0.03 -8.18
CA SER A 68 -8.35 0.06 -6.78
C SER A 68 -8.31 1.51 -6.32
N PRO A 69 -9.48 2.14 -6.08
CA PRO A 69 -9.56 3.48 -5.52
C PRO A 69 -8.82 3.60 -4.19
N LEU A 70 -8.84 2.53 -3.38
CA LEU A 70 -8.07 2.45 -2.14
C LEU A 70 -6.57 2.56 -2.42
N PHE A 71 -6.02 1.76 -3.35
CA PHE A 71 -4.59 1.81 -3.63
C PHE A 71 -4.15 3.17 -4.21
N ASP A 72 -4.98 3.78 -5.07
CA ASP A 72 -4.73 5.12 -5.59
C ASP A 72 -4.72 6.17 -4.49
N PHE A 73 -5.69 6.09 -3.58
CA PHE A 73 -5.71 6.92 -2.38
C PHE A 73 -4.49 6.71 -1.48
N LEU A 74 -4.05 5.46 -1.24
CA LEU A 74 -2.86 5.19 -0.43
C LEU A 74 -1.62 5.84 -1.06
N LYS A 75 -1.46 5.80 -2.39
CA LYS A 75 -0.37 6.48 -3.09
C LYS A 75 -0.45 7.99 -2.91
N GLU A 76 -1.61 8.61 -3.13
CA GLU A 76 -1.78 10.06 -3.00
C GLU A 76 -1.56 10.52 -1.57
N TYR A 77 -2.17 9.85 -0.59
CA TYR A 77 -1.99 10.14 0.83
C TYR A 77 -0.52 10.07 1.23
N SER A 78 0.20 9.06 0.74
CA SER A 78 1.62 8.82 1.03
C SER A 78 2.56 9.80 0.31
N SER A 79 2.08 10.55 -0.68
CA SER A 79 2.91 11.52 -1.42
C SER A 79 3.36 12.70 -0.55
N ASN A 80 2.61 13.04 0.51
CA ASN A 80 2.99 14.06 1.48
C ASN A 80 3.84 13.47 2.62
N THR A 81 5.11 13.20 2.31
CA THR A 81 6.06 12.55 3.23
C THR A 81 6.40 13.36 4.48
N GLN A 82 6.10 14.67 4.50
CA GLN A 82 6.32 15.52 5.67
C GLN A 82 5.25 15.31 6.77
N LYS A 83 4.07 14.81 6.39
CA LYS A 83 2.93 14.64 7.30
C LYS A 83 2.51 13.19 7.46
N HIS A 84 2.69 12.38 6.41
CA HIS A 84 2.11 11.06 6.34
C HIS A 84 3.19 9.99 6.17
N TYR A 85 3.03 8.89 6.90
CA TYR A 85 3.77 7.67 6.64
C TYR A 85 3.42 7.14 5.24
N ASN A 86 4.39 6.47 4.61
CA ASN A 86 4.13 5.76 3.37
C ASN A 86 3.21 4.55 3.64
N ARG A 87 1.92 4.70 3.35
CA ARG A 87 0.88 3.69 3.52
C ARG A 87 0.80 2.71 2.34
N THR A 88 1.64 2.83 1.31
CA THR A 88 1.83 1.75 0.33
C THR A 88 2.82 0.70 0.82
N LEU A 89 3.45 0.91 1.97
CA LEU A 89 4.23 -0.06 2.70
C LEU A 89 3.48 -0.47 3.96
N VAL A 90 3.47 -1.76 4.26
CA VAL A 90 2.92 -2.30 5.51
C VAL A 90 3.99 -3.03 6.29
N HIS A 91 3.93 -2.89 7.61
CA HIS A 91 4.87 -3.48 8.55
C HIS A 91 4.17 -4.62 9.29
N ARG A 92 4.75 -5.80 9.24
CA ARG A 92 4.16 -7.03 9.76
C ARG A 92 5.13 -7.80 10.63
N GLY A 93 4.64 -8.34 11.72
CA GLY A 93 5.33 -9.36 12.50
C GLY A 93 4.54 -10.63 12.32
N VAL A 94 5.13 -11.65 11.70
CA VAL A 94 4.39 -12.86 11.33
C VAL A 94 5.08 -14.12 11.79
N CYS A 95 4.30 -15.03 12.37
CA CYS A 95 4.75 -16.35 12.74
C CYS A 95 4.73 -17.28 11.52
N ILE A 96 5.77 -17.22 10.70
CA ILE A 96 5.80 -17.90 9.39
C ILE A 96 5.72 -19.42 9.46
N SER A 97 6.04 -20.03 10.62
CA SER A 97 5.84 -21.47 10.84
C SER A 97 4.37 -21.87 10.81
N LYS A 98 3.44 -20.95 11.12
CA LYS A 98 1.99 -21.15 10.95
C LYS A 98 1.54 -20.97 9.50
N CYS A 99 2.42 -20.49 8.63
CA CYS A 99 2.18 -20.16 7.23
C CYS A 99 2.80 -21.20 6.27
N GLY A 100 3.20 -22.37 6.80
CA GLY A 100 3.82 -23.46 6.04
C GLY A 100 5.29 -23.21 5.71
N ALA A 101 6.04 -22.52 6.57
CA ALA A 101 7.49 -22.46 6.45
C ALA A 101 8.11 -23.80 6.88
N GLU A 102 8.89 -24.41 6.00
CA GLU A 102 9.59 -25.69 6.26
C GLU A 102 11.10 -25.49 6.49
N GLY A 103 11.65 -24.38 5.99
CA GLY A 103 13.04 -23.98 6.16
C GLY A 103 13.34 -22.60 5.55
N PRO A 104 14.57 -22.08 5.72
CA PRO A 104 14.96 -20.72 5.33
C PRO A 104 14.58 -20.33 3.90
N GLU A 105 14.73 -21.27 2.95
CA GLU A 105 14.38 -21.06 1.54
C GLU A 105 12.89 -20.76 1.30
N THR A 106 12.02 -21.22 2.21
CA THR A 106 10.56 -21.04 2.10
C THR A 106 10.03 -19.85 2.89
N TRP A 107 10.86 -19.19 3.70
CA TRP A 107 10.41 -18.16 4.65
C TRP A 107 9.74 -16.96 3.97
N ARG A 108 10.31 -16.50 2.85
CA ARG A 108 9.72 -15.41 2.07
C ARG A 108 8.31 -15.76 1.59
N GLY A 109 8.17 -16.90 0.89
CA GLY A 109 6.86 -17.32 0.37
C GLY A 109 5.85 -17.62 1.49
N ALA A 110 6.31 -18.13 2.63
CA ALA A 110 5.45 -18.32 3.80
C ALA A 110 4.96 -16.97 4.38
N ALA A 111 5.84 -15.96 4.47
CA ALA A 111 5.45 -14.62 4.87
C ALA A 111 4.42 -14.01 3.91
N GLU A 112 4.71 -14.02 2.60
CA GLU A 112 3.80 -13.52 1.55
C GLU A 112 2.41 -14.17 1.66
N ARG A 113 2.34 -15.50 1.83
CA ARG A 113 1.06 -16.21 2.03
C ARG A 113 0.27 -15.68 3.23
N CYS A 114 0.93 -15.50 4.38
CA CYS A 114 0.26 -14.99 5.57
C CYS A 114 -0.18 -13.54 5.43
N LEU A 115 0.59 -12.71 4.75
CA LEU A 115 0.21 -11.34 4.46
C LEU A 115 -0.98 -11.29 3.50
N ASN A 116 -0.95 -12.05 2.41
CA ASN A 116 -2.00 -12.06 1.38
C ASN A 116 -3.34 -12.57 1.92
N ASN A 117 -3.35 -13.51 2.86
CA ASN A 117 -4.59 -13.94 3.54
C ASN A 117 -5.32 -12.78 4.22
N ASN A 118 -4.59 -11.84 4.82
CA ASN A 118 -5.15 -10.69 5.53
C ASN A 118 -5.38 -9.46 4.62
N LEU A 119 -4.62 -9.34 3.54
CA LEU A 119 -4.70 -8.19 2.62
C LEU A 119 -5.79 -8.36 1.56
N ALA A 120 -6.18 -9.60 1.24
CA ALA A 120 -7.21 -9.90 0.26
C ALA A 120 -8.55 -9.20 0.54
N GLN A 121 -8.91 -9.00 1.82
CA GLN A 121 -10.13 -8.27 2.21
C GLN A 121 -10.15 -6.81 1.74
N TYR A 122 -8.97 -6.22 1.47
CA TYR A 122 -8.80 -4.87 0.96
C TYR A 122 -8.63 -4.83 -0.56
N GLY A 123 -8.62 -5.99 -1.25
CA GLY A 123 -8.26 -6.07 -2.66
C GLY A 123 -6.79 -5.69 -2.94
N LEU A 124 -5.92 -5.94 -1.96
CA LEU A 124 -4.49 -5.66 -1.99
C LEU A 124 -3.69 -6.94 -1.77
N GLU A 125 -2.47 -6.96 -2.28
CA GLU A 125 -1.54 -8.09 -2.19
C GLU A 125 -0.11 -7.58 -1.96
N VAL A 126 0.81 -8.50 -1.67
CA VAL A 126 2.25 -8.31 -1.59
C VAL A 126 2.99 -9.34 -2.42
#